data_AF-A0A0M3IIV1-F1
#
_entry.id   AF-A0A0M3IIV1-F1
#
_cell.length_a   1.000
_cell.length_b   1.000
_cell.length_c   1.000
_cell.angle_alpha   90.00
_cell.angle_beta   90.00
_cell.angle_gamma   90.00
#
_symmetry.space_group_name_H-M   'P 1'
#
loop_
_entity.id
_entity.type
_entity.pdbx_description
1 polymer ?
#
loop_
_entity_poly.entity_id
_entity_poly.type
_entity_poly.pdbx_seq_one_letter_code
_entity_poly.pdbx_strand_id
1 'polypeptide(L)'
;MSLWLRGFIYLSWSLSWEFTTGVILKQFDACPWDYAAYFRGHFMGVITAEYIPLWYLACILGERFIIKNVLHLSWLYPTAEKQLK
;
A
#
# COMPACT_ATOMS: atom_id res chain seq x y z
N MET A 1 14.99 -0.06 13.04
CA MET A 1 14.91 0.62 11.72
C MET A 1 14.02 1.86 11.88
N SER A 2 14.46 3.03 11.43
CA SER A 2 13.68 4.28 11.57
C SER A 2 12.34 4.17 10.85
N LEU A 3 11.28 4.74 11.43
CA LEU A 3 9.91 4.73 10.86
C LEU A 3 9.90 5.32 9.44
N TRP A 4 10.69 6.37 9.23
CA TRP A 4 10.82 7.04 7.93
C TRP A 4 11.36 6.11 6.84
N LEU A 5 12.38 5.32 7.18
CA LEU A 5 13.02 4.36 6.27
C LEU A 5 12.08 3.19 5.95
N ARG A 6 11.32 2.72 6.94
CA ARG A 6 10.30 1.67 6.73
C ARG A 6 9.19 2.15 5.81
N GLY A 7 8.66 3.36 6.05
CA GLY A 7 7.69 3.98 5.16
C GLY A 7 8.23 4.11 3.73
N PHE A 8 9.51 4.45 3.56
CA PHE A 8 10.13 4.58 2.25
C PHE A 8 10.23 3.23 1.52
N ILE A 9 10.59 2.17 2.23
CA ILE A 9 10.65 0.81 1.65
C ILE A 9 9.25 0.33 1.24
N TYR A 10 8.24 0.54 2.09
CA TYR A 10 6.86 0.15 1.76
C TYR A 10 6.30 0.96 0.59
N LEU A 11 6.62 2.25 0.53
CA LEU A 11 6.27 3.09 -0.61
C LEU A 11 6.92 2.58 -1.89
N SER A 12 8.24 2.36 -1.90
CA SER A 12 8.96 1.83 -3.06
C SER A 12 8.39 0.49 -3.53
N TRP A 13 8.07 -0.39 -2.58
CA TRP A 13 7.43 -1.67 -2.86
C TRP A 13 6.03 -1.51 -3.47
N SER A 14 5.19 -0.68 -2.87
CA SER A 14 3.80 -0.45 -3.32
C SER A 14 3.78 0.19 -4.71
N LEU A 15 4.65 1.17 -4.97
CA LEU A 15 4.79 1.80 -6.28
C LEU A 15 5.31 0.80 -7.33
N SER A 16 6.24 -0.08 -6.96
CA SER A 16 6.73 -1.13 -7.88
C SER A 16 5.60 -2.12 -8.24
N TRP A 17 4.78 -2.49 -7.26
CA TRP A 17 3.61 -3.34 -7.48
C TRP A 17 2.56 -2.66 -8.36
N GLU A 18 2.20 -1.41 -8.06
CA GLU A 18 1.24 -0.61 -8.84
C GLU A 18 1.71 -0.41 -10.29
N PHE A 19 3.01 -0.14 -10.47
CA PHE A 19 3.62 -0.02 -11.80
C PHE A 19 3.55 -1.33 -12.58
N THR A 20 4.01 -2.43 -11.98
CA THR A 20 4.05 -3.72 -12.65
C THR A 20 2.65 -4.22 -13.00
N THR A 21 1.71 -4.17 -12.06
CA THR A 21 0.31 -4.55 -12.32
C THR A 21 -0.36 -3.64 -13.35
N GLY A 22 -0.17 -2.33 -13.25
CA GLY A 22 -0.73 -1.38 -14.22
C GLY A 22 -0.16 -1.56 -15.63
N VAL A 23 1.14 -1.81 -15.77
CA VAL A 23 1.76 -2.10 -17.08
C VAL A 23 1.23 -3.42 -17.65
N ILE A 24 1.15 -4.48 -16.85
CA ILE A 24 0.62 -5.78 -17.29
C ILE A 24 -0.85 -5.62 -17.71
N LEU A 25 -1.70 -5.00 -16.89
CA LEU A 25 -3.12 -4.80 -17.21
C LEU A 25 -3.35 -3.92 -18.44
N LYS A 26 -2.47 -2.93 -18.65
CA LYS A 26 -2.51 -2.07 -19.84
C LYS A 26 -2.20 -2.83 -21.14
N GLN A 27 -1.42 -3.91 -21.09
CA GLN A 27 -1.23 -4.79 -22.24
C GLN A 27 -2.51 -5.53 -22.64
N PHE A 28 -3.43 -5.73 -21.70
CA PHE A 28 -4.74 -6.35 -21.93
C PHE A 28 -5.88 -5.33 -22.10
N ASP A 29 -5.55 -4.03 -22.20
CA ASP A 29 -6.52 -2.92 -22.27
C ASP A 29 -7.56 -2.93 -21.11
N ALA A 30 -7.18 -3.51 -19.98
CA ALA A 30 -8.04 -3.75 -18.83
C ALA A 30 -7.57 -3.00 -17.57
N CYS A 31 -6.70 -2.00 -17.73
CA CYS A 31 -6.18 -1.22 -16.61
C CYS A 31 -7.27 -0.28 -16.07
N PRO A 32 -7.77 -0.48 -14.83
CA PRO A 32 -8.88 0.33 -14.33
C PRO A 32 -8.44 1.70 -13.79
N TRP A 33 -7.13 1.94 -13.66
CA TRP A 33 -6.56 3.20 -13.18
C TRP A 33 -5.57 3.84 -14.17
N ASP A 34 -5.85 3.75 -15.48
CA ASP A 34 -5.05 4.46 -16.49
C ASP A 34 -5.26 5.98 -16.40
N TYR A 35 -4.34 6.66 -15.72
CA TYR A 35 -4.36 8.11 -15.55
C TYR A 35 -3.90 8.87 -16.80
N ALA A 36 -3.45 8.17 -17.86
CA ALA A 36 -2.99 8.76 -19.11
C ALA A 36 -4.04 9.66 -19.79
N ALA A 37 -5.34 9.40 -19.58
CA ALA A 37 -6.41 10.17 -20.19
C ALA A 37 -6.69 11.50 -19.48
N TYR A 38 -6.35 11.63 -18.20
CA TYR A 38 -6.86 12.71 -17.34
C TYR A 38 -5.82 13.77 -16.95
N PHE A 39 -4.54 13.42 -16.94
CA PHE A 39 -3.51 14.35 -16.50
C PHE A 39 -2.40 14.40 -17.57
N ARG A 40 -1.38 15.26 -17.42
CA ARG A 40 -0.20 15.31 -18.33
C ARG A 40 1.15 14.98 -17.67
N GLY A 41 1.16 14.75 -16.34
CA GLY A 41 2.35 14.49 -15.52
C GLY A 41 2.44 13.08 -14.89
N HIS A 42 1.88 12.04 -15.51
CA HIS A 42 2.03 10.64 -15.02
C HIS A 42 3.23 10.01 -15.69
N PHE A 43 3.91 9.17 -14.93
CA PHE A 43 4.91 8.27 -15.49
C PHE A 43 4.17 7.10 -16.16
N MET A 44 4.20 7.07 -17.50
CA MET A 44 3.57 6.05 -18.35
C MET A 44 2.04 5.88 -18.19
N GLY A 45 1.35 6.84 -17.57
CA GLY A 45 -0.09 6.74 -17.27
C GLY A 45 -0.42 5.85 -16.06
N VAL A 46 0.59 5.25 -15.43
CA VAL A 46 0.40 4.23 -14.38
C VAL A 46 0.76 4.75 -13.00
N ILE A 47 1.80 5.59 -12.87
CA ILE A 47 2.17 6.23 -11.59
C ILE A 47 1.96 7.73 -11.69
N THR A 48 1.14 8.30 -10.80
CA THR A 48 0.97 9.76 -10.67
C THR A 48 1.75 10.25 -9.44
N ALA A 49 2.67 11.19 -9.66
CA ALA A 49 3.55 11.72 -8.60
C ALA A 49 2.77 12.34 -7.42
N GLU A 50 1.56 12.85 -7.69
CA GLU A 50 0.67 13.44 -6.69
C GLU A 50 0.14 12.42 -5.67
N TYR A 51 0.05 11.14 -6.05
CA TYR A 51 -0.39 10.09 -5.13
C TYR A 51 0.75 9.51 -4.30
N ILE A 52 2.02 9.78 -4.62
CA ILE A 52 3.19 9.33 -3.83
C ILE A 52 3.08 9.73 -2.35
N PRO A 53 2.81 11.01 -1.99
CA PRO A 53 2.64 11.38 -0.58
C PRO A 53 1.44 10.71 0.07
N LEU A 54 0.34 10.50 -0.69
CA LEU A 54 -0.84 9.79 -0.19
C LEU A 54 -0.51 8.32 0.12
N TRP A 55 0.19 7.63 -0.78
CA TRP A 55 0.67 6.27 -0.60
C TRP A 55 1.64 6.13 0.57
N TYR A 56 2.53 7.11 0.76
CA TYR A 56 3.45 7.11 1.89
C TYR A 56 2.71 7.19 3.22
N LEU A 57 1.73 8.09 3.32
CA LEU A 57 0.87 8.23 4.49
C LEU A 57 0.04 6.96 4.73
N ALA A 58 -0.55 6.39 3.68
CA ALA A 58 -1.31 5.14 3.76
C ALA A 58 -0.45 3.98 4.28
N CYS A 59 0.79 3.85 3.81
CA CYS A 59 1.72 2.82 4.29
C CYS A 59 2.06 3.00 5.77
N ILE A 60 2.32 4.22 6.23
CA ILE A 60 2.63 4.50 7.64
C ILE A 60 1.40 4.28 8.53
N LEU A 61 0.22 4.70 8.08
CA LEU A 61 -1.04 4.47 8.80
C LEU A 61 -1.35 2.97 8.88
N GLY A 62 -1.19 2.23 7.79
CA GLY A 62 -1.33 0.77 7.77
C GLY A 62 -0.37 0.10 8.75
N GLU A 63 0.89 0.54 8.81
CA GLU A 63 1.84 -0.01 9.78
C GLU A 63 1.44 0.30 11.24
N ARG A 64 1.11 1.56 11.53
CA ARG A 64 0.85 1.99 12.92
C ARG A 64 -0.51 1.54 13.44
N PHE A 65 -1.52 1.46 12.58
CA PHE A 65 -2.86 1.08 12.97
C PHE A 65 -3.10 -0.40 12.67
N ILE A 66 -2.98 -0.84 11.42
CA ILE A 66 -3.38 -2.20 11.06
C ILE A 66 -2.44 -3.22 11.70
N ILE A 67 -1.13 -3.12 11.47
CA ILE A 67 -0.19 -4.12 12.00
C ILE A 67 -0.19 -4.13 13.53
N LYS A 68 -0.21 -2.94 14.16
CA LYS A 68 -0.25 -2.84 15.62
C LYS A 68 -1.53 -3.42 16.22
N ASN A 69 -2.70 -3.10 15.66
CA ASN A 69 -3.98 -3.61 16.17
C ASN A 69 -4.13 -5.10 15.88
N VAL A 70 -3.73 -5.59 14.70
CA VAL A 70 -3.77 -7.02 14.36
C VAL A 70 -2.85 -7.83 15.27
N LEU A 71 -1.62 -7.36 15.52
CA LEU A 71 -0.72 -8.02 16.47
C LEU A 71 -1.30 -8.04 17.89
N HIS A 72 -1.89 -6.92 18.33
CA HIS A 72 -2.54 -6.86 19.64
C HIS A 72 -3.70 -7.85 19.75
N LEU A 73 -4.56 -7.92 18.73
CA LEU A 73 -5.64 -8.91 18.65
C LEU A 73 -5.12 -10.34 18.60
N SER A 74 -4.06 -10.61 17.83
CA SER A 74 -3.45 -11.95 17.75
C SER A 74 -2.87 -12.42 19.08
N TRP A 75 -2.43 -11.49 19.94
CA TRP A 75 -1.94 -11.82 21.28
C TRP A 75 -3.10 -12.04 22.26
N LEU A 76 -4.15 -11.21 22.18
CA LEU A 76 -5.34 -11.35 23.01
C LEU A 76 -6.16 -12.62 22.69
N TYR A 77 -6.21 -13.02 21.42
CA TYR A 77 -6.96 -14.19 20.95
C TYR A 77 -6.65 -15.49 21.72
N PRO A 78 -5.39 -15.95 21.87
CA PRO A 78 -5.07 -17.17 22.61
C PRO A 78 -5.31 -17.05 24.12
N THR A 79 -5.36 -15.84 24.66
CA THR A 79 -5.61 -15.62 26.10
C THR A 79 -7.11 -15.65 26.40
N ALA A 80 -7.94 -15.09 25.51
CA ALA A 80 -9.39 -15.11 25.62
C ALA A 80 -9.97 -16.52 25.44
N GLU A 81 -9.43 -17.33 24.52
CA GLU A 81 -9.87 -18.73 24.32
C GLU A 81 -9.68 -19.58 25.59
N LYS A 82 -8.57 -19.39 26.31
CA LYS A 82 -8.27 -20.11 27.57
C LYS A 82 -9.15 -19.71 28.75
N GLN A 83 -9.83 -18.56 28.70
CA GLN A 83 -10.74 -18.10 29.75
C GLN A 83 -12.20 -18.54 29.51
N LEU A 84 -12.52 -18.92 28.26
CA LEU A 84 -13.85 -19.40 27.85
C LEU A 84 -14.02 -20.92 27.98
N LYS A 85 -12.94 -21.66 28.25
CA LYS A 85 -12.94 -23.09 28.59
C LYS A 85 -12.69 -23.28 30.08
#